data_AF-K5W3B2-F1
#
_entry.id   AF-K5W3B2-F1
#
_cell.length_a   1.000
_cell.length_b   1.000
_cell.length_c   1.000
_cell.angle_alpha   90.00
_cell.angle_beta   90.00
_cell.angle_gamma   90.00
#
_symmetry.space_group_name_H-M   'P 1'
#
loop_
_entity.id
_entity.type
_entity.pdbx_description
1 polymer ?
#
loop_
_entity_poly.entity_id
_entity_poly.type
_entity_poly.pdbx_seq_one_letter_code
_entity_poly.pdbx_strand_id
1 'polypeptide(L)'
;MEPMSKVKLMSEHVLKQLARHRAGPASSTKSPLFVAVQGPQGSGKTFLTTRLQEAFVSEPHSLKVVVLSIDDLYLPHEHLVAVAKAYPENRLLQGRGQPGTHDVKLGIEILARLKRINEDPEHHPDVHIPRFDKSLHTGEGDRVPEGTNVRGPVDVVVLEGWCVGFYPSSKEEIDHRFELPVQGLGDDFFISRGFRKEDVLDINQRLKDLASWWPYFDAFIQIKPAGSHPYDYIYKWRLQQEHNMKAVNGGKGMTDEQVVKFVDRYIPGYVFFGDGITKGGPGEDGHLQRPPWAGNGLCIQIGESREVVDVGTF
;
A
#
# COMPACT_ATOMS: atom_id res chain seq x y z
N MET A 1 -23.31 9.02 -1.32
CA MET A 1 -23.03 8.29 -2.58
C MET A 1 -22.40 6.96 -2.19
N GLU A 2 -23.04 5.84 -2.54
CA GLU A 2 -22.71 4.50 -2.04
C GLU A 2 -21.34 3.96 -2.49
N PRO A 3 -20.76 2.96 -1.78
CA PRO A 3 -19.52 2.26 -2.17
C PRO A 3 -19.46 1.82 -3.64
N MET A 4 -20.62 1.53 -4.24
CA MET A 4 -20.80 1.21 -5.67
C MET A 4 -20.20 2.27 -6.61
N SER A 5 -20.17 3.55 -6.21
CA SER A 5 -19.57 4.61 -7.05
C SER A 5 -18.05 4.53 -7.13
N LYS A 6 -17.37 4.13 -6.04
CA LYS A 6 -15.89 4.02 -6.00
C LYS A 6 -15.40 2.83 -6.81
N VAL A 7 -16.04 1.66 -6.65
CA VAL A 7 -15.68 0.46 -7.41
C VAL A 7 -15.83 0.74 -8.90
N LYS A 8 -16.94 1.39 -9.31
CA LYS A 8 -17.13 1.80 -10.71
C LYS A 8 -16.00 2.68 -11.25
N LEU A 9 -15.60 3.72 -10.51
CA LEU A 9 -14.49 4.60 -10.90
C LEU A 9 -13.17 3.84 -11.05
N MET A 10 -12.88 2.95 -10.10
CA MET A 10 -11.69 2.08 -10.16
C MET A 10 -11.76 1.13 -11.36
N SER A 11 -12.93 0.52 -11.61
CA SER A 11 -13.14 -0.39 -12.73
C SER A 11 -12.93 0.31 -14.07
N GLU A 12 -13.55 1.48 -14.27
CA GLU A 12 -13.41 2.27 -15.50
C GLU A 12 -11.94 2.66 -15.76
N HIS A 13 -11.23 3.06 -14.72
CA HIS A 13 -9.81 3.38 -14.82
C HIS A 13 -8.97 2.17 -15.23
N VAL A 14 -9.12 1.04 -14.53
CA VAL A 14 -8.34 -0.17 -14.84
C VAL A 14 -8.69 -0.72 -16.23
N LEU A 15 -9.96 -0.72 -16.65
CA LEU A 15 -10.34 -1.15 -18.00
C LEU A 15 -9.74 -0.24 -19.08
N LYS A 16 -9.72 1.08 -18.85
CA LYS A 16 -9.06 2.03 -19.75
C LYS A 16 -7.56 1.75 -19.87
N GLN A 17 -6.88 1.49 -18.75
CA GLN A 17 -5.44 1.19 -18.77
C GLN A 17 -5.15 -0.20 -19.36
N LEU A 18 -6.00 -1.19 -19.11
CA LEU A 18 -5.89 -2.53 -19.69
C LEU A 18 -6.04 -2.49 -21.21
N ALA A 19 -6.99 -1.72 -21.74
CA ALA A 19 -7.16 -1.52 -23.17
C ALA A 19 -5.92 -0.88 -23.81
N ARG A 20 -5.33 0.13 -23.16
CA ARG A 20 -4.07 0.76 -23.60
C ARG A 20 -2.90 -0.20 -23.56
N HIS A 21 -2.75 -0.94 -22.47
CA HIS A 21 -1.69 -1.94 -22.27
C HIS A 21 -1.73 -3.00 -23.38
N ARG A 22 -2.91 -3.53 -23.70
CA ARG A 22 -3.11 -4.52 -24.77
C ARG A 22 -2.90 -3.96 -26.18
N ALA A 23 -3.05 -2.65 -26.39
CA ALA A 23 -2.85 -1.99 -27.68
C ALA A 23 -1.38 -1.60 -27.95
N GLY A 24 -0.50 -1.65 -26.94
CA GLY A 24 0.90 -1.24 -27.06
C GLY A 24 1.78 -2.24 -27.83
N PRO A 25 3.00 -1.84 -28.27
CA PRO A 25 3.92 -2.68 -29.02
C PRO A 25 4.40 -3.94 -28.26
N ALA A 26 4.27 -3.96 -26.93
CA ALA A 26 4.51 -5.13 -26.08
C ALA A 26 3.39 -6.20 -26.15
N SER A 27 2.37 -6.00 -27.00
CA SER A 27 1.27 -6.92 -27.29
C SER A 27 1.72 -8.34 -27.68
N SER A 28 2.96 -8.50 -28.17
CA SER A 28 3.54 -9.81 -28.49
C SER A 28 3.78 -10.69 -27.24
N THR A 29 4.00 -10.09 -26.08
CA THR A 29 4.11 -10.77 -24.78
C THR A 29 2.87 -10.42 -23.97
N LYS A 30 1.93 -11.35 -23.81
CA LYS A 30 0.64 -11.15 -23.12
C LYS A 30 0.80 -10.86 -21.62
N SER A 31 1.74 -10.05 -21.15
CA SER A 31 1.96 -9.78 -19.73
C SER A 31 0.72 -9.12 -19.08
N PRO A 32 0.41 -9.42 -17.81
CA PRO A 32 -0.68 -8.75 -17.10
C PRO A 32 -0.47 -7.23 -17.00
N LEU A 33 -1.56 -6.47 -16.91
CA LEU A 33 -1.51 -5.07 -16.44
C LEU A 33 -1.26 -5.05 -14.93
N PHE A 34 -0.26 -4.31 -14.48
CA PHE A 34 0.03 -4.13 -13.06
C PHE A 34 -0.54 -2.81 -12.55
N VAL A 35 -1.41 -2.87 -11.56
CA VAL A 35 -2.10 -1.72 -10.96
C VAL A 35 -1.72 -1.63 -9.49
N ALA A 36 -1.13 -0.51 -9.08
CA ALA A 36 -0.88 -0.22 -7.69
C ALA A 36 -2.08 0.50 -7.07
N VAL A 37 -2.47 0.13 -5.85
CA VAL A 37 -3.56 0.77 -5.10
C VAL A 37 -3.05 1.22 -3.74
N GLN A 38 -3.05 2.53 -3.51
CA GLN A 38 -2.70 3.10 -2.22
C GLN A 38 -3.92 3.68 -1.51
N GLY A 39 -3.99 3.47 -0.20
CA GLY A 39 -4.90 4.23 0.64
C GLY A 39 -4.57 4.09 2.12
N PRO A 40 -4.97 5.07 2.96
CA PRO A 40 -4.62 5.03 4.37
C PRO A 40 -5.39 3.96 5.15
N GLN A 41 -4.98 3.70 6.40
CA GLN A 41 -5.66 2.73 7.24
C GLN A 41 -7.13 3.12 7.46
N GLY A 42 -8.01 2.13 7.41
CA GLY A 42 -9.45 2.34 7.55
C GLY A 42 -10.15 2.99 6.35
N SER A 43 -9.45 3.41 5.29
CA SER A 43 -10.06 4.02 4.09
C SER A 43 -11.00 3.09 3.31
N GLY A 44 -10.90 1.78 3.54
CA GLY A 44 -11.66 0.76 2.82
C GLY A 44 -10.93 0.20 1.59
N LYS A 45 -9.65 0.51 1.39
CA LYS A 45 -8.84 0.03 0.25
C LYS A 45 -8.92 -1.49 0.01
N THR A 46 -8.86 -2.31 1.06
CA THR A 46 -8.95 -3.78 0.95
C THR A 46 -10.36 -4.20 0.53
N PHE A 47 -11.40 -3.58 1.10
CA PHE A 47 -12.79 -3.81 0.66
C PHE A 47 -12.97 -3.43 -0.82
N LEU A 48 -12.45 -2.28 -1.24
CA LEU A 48 -12.57 -1.78 -2.61
C LEU A 48 -11.84 -2.67 -3.61
N THR A 49 -10.65 -3.17 -3.27
CA THR A 49 -9.88 -4.07 -4.14
C THR A 49 -10.50 -5.47 -4.23
N THR A 50 -11.09 -5.99 -3.15
CA THR A 50 -11.92 -7.21 -3.22
C THR A 50 -13.13 -7.03 -4.13
N ARG A 51 -13.88 -5.94 -3.98
CA ARG A 51 -15.05 -5.66 -4.84
C ARG A 51 -14.66 -5.39 -6.30
N LEU A 52 -13.50 -4.78 -6.54
CA LEU A 52 -12.93 -4.60 -7.88
C LEU A 52 -12.63 -5.95 -8.54
N GLN A 53 -12.00 -6.87 -7.80
CA GLN A 53 -11.73 -8.23 -8.28
C GLN A 53 -13.03 -8.96 -8.64
N GLU A 54 -14.03 -8.94 -7.75
CA GLU A 54 -15.34 -9.54 -8.00
C GLU A 54 -16.03 -8.98 -9.24
N ALA A 55 -16.00 -7.65 -9.41
CA ALA A 55 -16.57 -6.98 -10.57
C ALA A 55 -15.89 -7.39 -11.87
N PHE A 56 -14.58 -7.69 -11.85
CA PHE A 56 -13.83 -8.10 -13.03
C PHE A 56 -13.94 -9.58 -13.36
N VAL A 57 -14.05 -10.45 -12.36
CA VAL A 57 -14.25 -11.89 -12.56
C VAL A 57 -15.66 -12.19 -13.08
N SER A 58 -16.63 -11.33 -12.76
CA SER A 58 -18.01 -11.45 -13.21
C SER A 58 -18.22 -10.97 -14.65
N GLU A 59 -19.29 -11.45 -15.30
CA GLU A 59 -19.79 -10.87 -16.55
C GLU A 59 -20.11 -9.37 -16.34
N PRO A 60 -19.86 -8.49 -17.33
CA PRO A 60 -19.45 -8.79 -18.72
C PRO A 60 -17.93 -8.81 -18.95
N HIS A 61 -17.11 -8.73 -17.89
CA HIS A 61 -15.67 -8.54 -18.03
C HIS A 61 -14.90 -9.85 -18.11
N SER A 62 -15.24 -10.81 -17.25
CA SER A 62 -14.68 -12.18 -17.25
C SER A 62 -13.14 -12.20 -17.31
N LEU A 63 -12.52 -11.26 -16.59
CA LEU A 63 -11.07 -11.08 -16.50
C LEU A 63 -10.49 -11.92 -15.36
N LYS A 64 -9.26 -12.42 -15.57
CA LYS A 64 -8.48 -13.09 -14.53
C LYS A 64 -7.67 -12.08 -13.74
N VAL A 65 -8.04 -11.87 -12.49
CA VAL A 65 -7.46 -10.81 -11.64
C VAL A 65 -6.85 -11.40 -10.38
N VAL A 66 -5.62 -10.99 -10.10
CA VAL A 66 -4.87 -11.33 -8.89
C VAL A 66 -4.77 -10.08 -8.03
N VAL A 67 -5.12 -10.18 -6.75
CA VAL A 67 -4.94 -9.10 -5.77
C VAL A 67 -3.94 -9.56 -4.71
N LEU A 68 -2.92 -8.75 -4.48
CA LEU A 68 -1.91 -8.91 -3.44
C LEU A 68 -2.02 -7.76 -2.46
N SER A 69 -1.84 -8.05 -1.17
CA SER A 69 -1.61 -7.01 -0.16
C SER A 69 -0.13 -6.92 0.16
N ILE A 70 0.42 -5.72 0.30
CA ILE A 70 1.77 -5.54 0.83
C ILE A 70 1.92 -6.15 2.24
N ASP A 71 0.82 -6.20 3.00
CA ASP A 71 0.81 -6.76 4.34
C ASP A 71 1.05 -8.29 4.32
N ASP A 72 0.75 -8.99 3.23
CA ASP A 72 1.08 -10.42 3.09
C ASP A 72 2.58 -10.66 2.89
N LEU A 73 3.31 -9.60 2.54
CA LEU A 73 4.75 -9.57 2.33
C LEU A 73 5.50 -9.01 3.55
N TYR A 74 4.88 -8.96 4.74
CA TYR A 74 5.66 -8.73 5.96
C TYR A 74 6.72 -9.83 6.13
N LEU A 75 7.82 -9.46 6.81
CA LEU A 75 8.80 -10.41 7.31
C LEU A 75 8.13 -11.42 8.26
N PRO A 76 8.58 -12.70 8.31
CA PRO A 76 8.16 -13.62 9.36
C PRO A 76 8.42 -13.06 10.76
N HIS A 77 7.67 -13.54 11.75
CA HIS A 77 7.71 -13.02 13.13
C HIS A 77 9.12 -12.94 13.70
N GLU A 78 9.91 -14.01 13.55
CA GLU A 78 11.29 -14.05 14.02
C GLU A 78 12.14 -12.88 13.47
N HIS A 79 11.96 -12.56 12.19
CA HIS A 79 12.67 -11.48 11.52
C HIS A 79 12.14 -10.10 11.95
N LEU A 80 10.83 -9.95 12.19
CA LEU A 80 10.27 -8.72 12.76
C LEU A 80 10.83 -8.45 14.17
N VAL A 81 10.94 -9.49 15.00
CA VAL A 81 11.56 -9.41 16.33
C VAL A 81 13.04 -9.04 16.22
N ALA A 82 13.77 -9.62 15.26
CA ALA A 82 15.16 -9.27 15.01
C ALA A 82 15.33 -7.79 14.62
N VAL A 83 14.46 -7.26 13.75
CA VAL A 83 14.44 -5.83 13.39
C VAL A 83 14.17 -4.96 14.63
N ALA A 84 13.14 -5.27 15.41
CA ALA A 84 12.83 -4.50 16.62
C ALA A 84 14.00 -4.48 17.62
N LYS A 85 14.66 -5.61 17.83
CA LYS A 85 15.83 -5.75 18.72
C LYS A 85 17.06 -5.00 18.22
N ALA A 86 17.28 -4.95 16.90
CA ALA A 86 18.41 -4.23 16.32
C ALA A 86 18.25 -2.71 16.39
N TYR A 87 17.01 -2.22 16.51
CA TYR A 87 16.68 -0.78 16.51
C TYR A 87 15.77 -0.41 17.69
N PRO A 88 16.18 -0.63 18.95
CA PRO A 88 15.31 -0.50 20.12
C PRO A 88 14.77 0.92 20.33
N GLU A 89 15.54 1.93 19.93
CA GLU A 89 15.14 3.34 20.04
C GLU A 89 14.25 3.82 18.88
N ASN A 90 14.22 3.09 17.76
CA ASN A 90 13.39 3.45 16.61
C ASN A 90 11.97 2.93 16.81
N ARG A 91 11.08 3.80 17.28
CA ARG A 91 9.65 3.49 17.54
C ARG A 91 8.88 3.06 16.28
N LEU A 92 9.33 3.46 15.10
CA LEU A 92 8.69 3.13 13.83
C LEU A 92 8.93 1.66 13.45
N LEU A 93 10.05 1.07 13.89
CA LEU A 93 10.44 -0.31 13.63
C LEU A 93 10.03 -1.32 14.71
N GLN A 94 9.26 -0.90 15.72
CA GLN A 94 8.77 -1.78 16.77
C GLN A 94 7.56 -2.61 16.29
N GLY A 95 7.85 -3.70 15.57
CA GLY A 95 6.86 -4.59 14.95
C GLY A 95 6.46 -4.16 13.53
N ARG A 96 5.61 -4.96 12.88
CA ARG A 96 5.22 -4.78 11.47
C ARG A 96 4.61 -3.40 11.16
N GLY A 97 4.82 -2.91 9.94
CA GLY A 97 4.11 -1.75 9.39
C GLY A 97 4.93 -0.91 8.43
N GLN A 98 6.02 -0.33 8.93
CA GLN A 98 6.85 0.64 8.21
C GLN A 98 7.77 -0.03 7.18
N PRO A 99 8.22 0.67 6.12
CA PRO A 99 9.30 0.20 5.26
C PRO A 99 10.49 -0.35 6.06
N GLY A 100 11.02 -1.49 5.61
CA GLY A 100 12.00 -2.29 6.36
C GLY A 100 11.40 -3.39 7.24
N THR A 101 10.07 -3.50 7.32
CA THR A 101 9.39 -4.64 7.95
C THR A 101 8.79 -5.63 6.95
N HIS A 102 9.02 -5.39 5.65
CA HIS A 102 8.56 -6.23 4.54
C HIS A 102 9.71 -7.04 3.94
N ASP A 103 9.40 -8.22 3.42
CA ASP A 103 10.30 -9.08 2.67
C ASP A 103 10.40 -8.59 1.23
N VAL A 104 11.24 -7.57 1.03
CA VAL A 104 11.41 -6.90 -0.27
C VAL A 104 11.84 -7.86 -1.37
N LYS A 105 12.75 -8.80 -1.05
CA LYS A 105 13.28 -9.76 -2.03
C LYS A 105 12.20 -10.71 -2.51
N LEU A 106 11.39 -11.24 -1.59
CA LEU A 106 10.24 -12.08 -1.96
C LEU A 106 9.23 -11.31 -2.82
N GLY A 107 8.96 -10.04 -2.48
CA GLY A 107 8.08 -9.20 -3.30
C GLY A 107 8.57 -9.02 -4.73
N ILE A 108 9.86 -8.74 -4.93
CA ILE A 108 10.48 -8.65 -6.27
C ILE A 108 10.33 -9.98 -7.02
N GLU A 109 10.62 -11.11 -6.36
CA GLU A 109 10.47 -12.43 -6.98
C GLU A 109 9.03 -12.67 -7.47
N ILE A 110 8.04 -12.41 -6.62
CA ILE A 110 6.62 -12.58 -6.95
C ILE A 110 6.22 -11.66 -8.10
N LEU A 111 6.54 -10.38 -8.04
CA LEU A 111 6.20 -9.41 -9.10
C LEU A 111 6.84 -9.79 -10.44
N ALA A 112 8.12 -10.22 -10.42
CA ALA A 112 8.83 -10.67 -11.62
C ALA A 112 8.24 -11.95 -12.22
N ARG A 113 7.82 -12.90 -11.38
CA ARG A 113 7.16 -14.13 -11.82
C ARG A 113 5.76 -13.86 -12.36
N LEU A 114 5.00 -12.99 -11.70
CA LEU A 114 3.67 -12.55 -12.17
C LEU A 114 3.76 -11.80 -13.51
N LYS A 115 4.78 -10.98 -13.76
CA LYS A 115 4.92 -10.24 -15.03
C LYS A 115 5.07 -11.19 -16.22
N ARG A 116 5.69 -12.35 -15.97
CA ARG A 116 5.96 -13.42 -16.95
C ARG A 116 4.96 -14.57 -16.89
N ILE A 117 3.91 -14.51 -16.06
CA ILE A 117 3.02 -15.66 -15.80
C ILE A 117 2.23 -16.14 -17.03
N ASN A 118 2.14 -15.30 -18.06
CA ASN A 118 1.45 -15.61 -19.31
C ASN A 118 2.41 -16.11 -20.40
N GLU A 119 3.72 -16.15 -20.12
CA GLU A 119 4.72 -16.79 -20.97
C GLU A 119 4.60 -18.32 -20.80
N ASP A 120 4.64 -19.05 -21.91
CA ASP A 120 4.61 -20.54 -21.97
C ASP A 120 3.74 -21.23 -20.87
N PRO A 121 2.40 -21.18 -21.00
CA PRO A 121 1.46 -21.65 -19.97
C PRO A 121 1.57 -23.14 -19.61
N GLU A 122 2.22 -23.96 -20.44
CA GLU A 122 2.44 -25.39 -20.17
C GLU A 122 3.65 -25.64 -19.27
N HIS A 123 4.63 -24.73 -19.27
CA HIS A 123 5.90 -24.91 -18.57
C HIS A 123 6.13 -23.91 -17.42
N HIS A 124 5.29 -22.89 -17.29
CA HIS A 124 5.40 -21.93 -16.20
C HIS A 124 4.79 -22.45 -14.89
N PRO A 125 5.59 -22.57 -13.80
CA PRO A 125 5.08 -23.03 -12.51
C PRO A 125 4.22 -21.95 -11.85
N ASP A 126 3.22 -22.42 -11.09
CA ASP A 126 2.35 -21.56 -10.28
C ASP A 126 3.16 -20.59 -9.41
N VAL A 127 2.71 -19.35 -9.34
CA VAL A 127 3.31 -18.32 -8.48
C VAL A 127 2.63 -18.38 -7.12
N HIS A 128 3.39 -18.73 -6.08
CA HIS A 128 2.90 -18.75 -4.71
C HIS A 128 2.93 -17.34 -4.11
N ILE A 129 1.78 -16.86 -3.65
CA ILE A 129 1.63 -15.61 -2.91
C ILE A 129 1.46 -15.98 -1.43
N PRO A 130 2.35 -15.50 -0.54
CA PRO A 130 2.26 -15.81 0.89
C PRO A 130 1.01 -15.20 1.50
N ARG A 131 0.68 -15.63 2.71
CA ARG A 131 -0.32 -14.99 3.56
C ARG A 131 0.31 -14.61 4.89
N PHE A 132 -0.05 -13.45 5.41
CA PHE A 132 0.36 -13.02 6.75
C PHE A 132 -0.84 -13.01 7.70
N ASP A 133 -0.80 -13.84 8.74
CA ASP A 133 -1.83 -13.86 9.78
C ASP A 133 -1.47 -12.91 10.92
N LYS A 134 -2.16 -11.77 10.95
CA LYS A 134 -1.97 -10.71 11.95
C LYS A 134 -2.41 -11.10 13.37
N SER A 135 -3.12 -12.21 13.55
CA SER A 135 -3.64 -12.64 14.85
C SER A 135 -2.66 -13.48 15.65
N LEU A 136 -1.65 -14.07 14.99
CA LEU A 136 -0.60 -14.87 15.63
C LEU A 136 0.26 -14.03 16.57
N HIS A 137 0.96 -14.69 17.49
CA HIS A 137 1.87 -14.06 18.47
C HIS A 137 1.22 -12.87 19.21
N THR A 138 0.02 -13.07 19.74
CA THR A 138 -0.75 -12.03 20.47
C THR A 138 -0.97 -10.76 19.63
N GLY A 139 -1.15 -10.92 18.33
CA GLY A 139 -1.42 -9.80 17.42
C GLY A 139 -0.16 -9.17 16.80
N GLU A 140 1.04 -9.68 17.09
CA GLU A 140 2.28 -9.29 16.39
C GLU A 140 2.33 -9.85 14.96
N GLY A 141 1.70 -11.01 14.76
CA GLY A 141 1.48 -11.68 13.49
C GLY A 141 2.66 -12.50 12.98
N ASP A 142 2.40 -13.41 12.04
CA ASP A 142 3.41 -14.22 11.38
C ASP A 142 3.01 -14.56 9.94
N ARG A 143 4.00 -14.96 9.13
CA ARG A 143 3.74 -15.59 7.84
C ARG A 143 3.30 -17.03 8.09
N VAL A 144 2.19 -17.42 7.46
CA VAL A 144 1.68 -18.79 7.56
C VAL A 144 2.13 -19.63 6.35
N PRO A 145 2.27 -20.96 6.48
CA PRO A 145 2.62 -21.83 5.34
C PRO A 145 1.57 -21.80 4.23
N GLU A 146 0.31 -21.54 4.58
CA GLU A 146 -0.76 -21.37 3.61
C GLU A 146 -0.59 -20.08 2.80
N GLY A 147 -0.93 -20.15 1.52
CA GLY A 147 -0.93 -19.00 0.62
C GLY A 147 -1.80 -19.28 -0.59
N THR A 148 -1.75 -18.39 -1.57
CA THR A 148 -2.52 -18.52 -2.81
C THR A 148 -1.58 -18.89 -3.94
N ASN A 149 -1.80 -20.04 -4.58
CA ASN A 149 -1.12 -20.37 -5.82
C ASN A 149 -1.86 -19.75 -7.00
N VAL A 150 -1.14 -18.97 -7.81
CA VAL A 150 -1.67 -18.31 -8.99
C VAL A 150 -1.16 -19.01 -10.22
N ARG A 151 -2.10 -19.44 -11.08
CA ARG A 151 -1.82 -20.03 -12.39
C ARG A 151 -2.27 -19.10 -13.50
N GLY A 152 -1.44 -18.98 -14.53
CA GLY A 152 -1.76 -18.20 -15.73
C GLY A 152 -2.88 -18.81 -16.59
N PRO A 153 -3.44 -18.02 -17.54
CA PRO A 153 -3.13 -16.62 -17.76
C PRO A 153 -3.74 -15.68 -16.71
N VAL A 154 -3.20 -14.48 -16.56
CA VAL A 154 -3.71 -13.38 -15.70
C VAL A 154 -3.82 -12.10 -16.52
N ASP A 155 -4.93 -11.38 -16.42
CA ASP A 155 -5.14 -10.13 -17.15
C ASP A 155 -4.67 -8.91 -16.35
N VAL A 156 -4.92 -8.91 -15.05
CA VAL A 156 -4.62 -7.78 -14.15
C VAL A 156 -4.02 -8.30 -12.84
N VAL A 157 -2.93 -7.67 -12.41
CA VAL A 157 -2.32 -7.84 -11.09
C VAL A 157 -2.50 -6.55 -10.32
N VAL A 158 -3.09 -6.64 -9.13
CA VAL A 158 -3.30 -5.51 -8.23
C VAL A 158 -2.41 -5.69 -7.00
N LEU A 159 -1.56 -4.71 -6.69
CA LEU A 159 -0.89 -4.63 -5.37
C LEU A 159 -1.51 -3.50 -4.57
N GLU A 160 -2.08 -3.82 -3.42
CA GLU A 160 -2.70 -2.85 -2.52
C GLU A 160 -1.89 -2.67 -1.24
N GLY A 161 -1.81 -1.44 -0.74
CA GLY A 161 -1.04 -1.17 0.47
C GLY A 161 -1.08 0.28 0.92
N TRP A 162 -0.76 0.51 2.19
CA TRP A 162 -0.87 1.86 2.77
C TRP A 162 0.27 2.79 2.36
N CYS A 163 1.45 2.24 2.09
CA CYS A 163 2.66 2.93 1.63
C CYS A 163 3.05 2.57 0.18
N VAL A 164 2.15 1.90 -0.56
CA VAL A 164 2.39 1.58 -1.97
C VAL A 164 2.58 2.88 -2.76
N GLY A 165 3.66 2.95 -3.55
CA GLY A 165 4.02 4.14 -4.32
C GLY A 165 4.66 5.28 -3.54
N PHE A 166 4.97 5.10 -2.25
CA PHE A 166 5.77 6.08 -1.52
C PHE A 166 7.21 6.07 -2.05
N TYR A 167 7.79 7.25 -2.19
CA TYR A 167 9.20 7.42 -2.57
C TYR A 167 10.01 8.00 -1.40
N PRO A 168 11.30 7.67 -1.32
CA PRO A 168 12.22 8.36 -0.43
C PRO A 168 12.22 9.87 -0.67
N SER A 169 12.51 10.63 0.38
CA SER A 169 12.71 12.09 0.33
C SER A 169 14.17 12.44 0.58
N SER A 170 14.59 13.63 0.14
CA SER A 170 15.92 14.14 0.48
C SER A 170 16.03 14.41 1.98
N LYS A 171 17.26 14.45 2.49
CA LYS A 171 17.49 14.76 3.90
C LYS A 171 16.98 16.17 4.23
N GLU A 172 17.18 17.12 3.33
CA GLU A 172 16.77 18.51 3.46
C GLU A 172 15.24 18.64 3.54
N GLU A 173 14.50 17.87 2.73
CA GLU A 173 13.05 17.86 2.77
C GLU A 173 12.52 17.22 4.06
N ILE A 174 13.17 16.16 4.54
CA ILE A 174 12.83 15.55 5.83
C ILE A 174 13.11 16.53 6.98
N ASP A 175 14.27 17.19 6.96
CA ASP A 175 14.63 18.21 7.94
C ASP A 175 13.56 19.30 8.00
N HIS A 176 13.19 19.84 6.83
CA HIS A 176 12.18 20.88 6.71
C HIS A 176 10.80 20.43 7.20
N ARG A 177 10.30 19.29 6.72
CA ARG A 177 8.97 18.77 7.10
C ARG A 177 8.86 18.39 8.58
N PHE A 178 9.96 18.00 9.20
CA PHE A 178 9.98 17.65 10.62
C PHE A 178 9.73 18.88 11.52
N GLU A 179 10.06 20.08 11.03
CA GLU A 179 9.84 21.35 11.73
C GLU A 179 8.45 21.96 11.45
N LEU A 180 7.73 21.45 10.45
CA LEU A 180 6.40 21.93 10.10
C LEU A 180 5.31 21.28 10.94
N PRO A 181 4.22 22.02 11.26
CA PRO A 181 3.04 21.44 11.87
C PRO A 181 2.45 20.29 11.06
N VAL A 182 2.01 19.25 11.76
CA VAL A 182 1.29 18.15 11.13
C VAL A 182 -0.19 18.53 11.05
N GLN A 183 -0.68 18.71 9.82
CA GLN A 183 -2.03 19.19 9.56
C GLN A 183 -3.09 18.37 10.30
N GLY A 184 -3.87 19.03 11.17
CA GLY A 184 -4.93 18.40 11.97
C GLY A 184 -4.45 17.68 13.23
N LEU A 185 -3.14 17.58 13.47
CA LEU A 185 -2.56 16.89 14.65
C LEU A 185 -1.70 17.79 15.55
N GLY A 186 -1.34 18.99 15.09
CA GLY A 186 -0.66 20.02 15.88
C GLY A 186 0.81 20.22 15.52
N ASP A 187 1.42 21.24 16.15
CA ASP A 187 2.74 21.76 15.81
C ASP A 187 3.89 20.85 16.29
N ASP A 188 3.67 20.08 17.36
CA ASP A 188 4.71 19.27 18.02
C ASP A 188 4.46 17.76 17.91
N PHE A 189 3.60 17.31 16.99
CA PHE A 189 3.13 15.92 16.90
C PHE A 189 4.26 14.89 16.97
N PHE A 190 5.33 15.05 16.19
CA PHE A 190 6.43 14.08 16.18
C PHE A 190 7.16 14.03 17.53
N ILE A 191 7.47 15.20 18.10
CA ILE A 191 8.18 15.33 19.37
C ILE A 191 7.32 14.79 20.52
N SER A 192 6.04 15.16 20.58
CA SER A 192 5.11 14.74 21.63
C SER A 192 4.80 13.24 21.60
N ARG A 193 4.98 12.58 20.45
CA ARG A 193 4.91 11.10 20.31
C ARG A 193 6.25 10.39 20.47
N GLY A 194 7.34 11.16 20.63
CA GLY A 194 8.69 10.65 20.82
C GLY A 194 9.32 10.07 19.55
N PHE A 195 8.86 10.50 18.38
CA PHE A 195 9.52 10.19 17.11
C PHE A 195 10.69 11.14 16.93
N ARG A 196 11.83 10.59 16.52
CA ARG A 196 13.04 11.36 16.22
C ARG A 196 13.23 11.47 14.73
N LYS A 197 13.97 12.48 14.31
CA LYS A 197 14.32 12.67 12.89
C LYS A 197 15.12 11.49 12.35
N GLU A 198 16.00 10.92 13.17
CA GLU A 198 16.79 9.74 12.86
C GLU A 198 15.91 8.52 12.57
N ASP A 199 14.77 8.40 13.26
CA ASP A 199 13.81 7.32 13.01
C ASP A 199 13.22 7.44 11.60
N VAL A 200 12.87 8.66 11.17
CA VAL A 200 12.35 8.94 9.83
C VAL A 200 13.42 8.71 8.76
N LEU A 201 14.67 9.12 9.01
CA LEU A 201 15.79 8.89 8.08
C LEU A 201 16.09 7.40 7.89
N ASP A 202 15.98 6.59 8.95
CA ASP A 202 16.12 5.14 8.87
C ASP A 202 14.98 4.52 8.02
N ILE A 203 13.72 4.94 8.24
CA ILE A 203 12.61 4.52 7.38
C ILE A 203 12.82 4.97 5.93
N ASN A 204 13.31 6.18 5.69
CA ASN A 204 13.61 6.71 4.37
C ASN A 204 14.64 5.86 3.62
N GLN A 205 15.68 5.40 4.31
CA GLN A 205 16.69 4.52 3.72
C GLN A 205 16.11 3.15 3.35
N ARG A 206 15.25 2.57 4.21
CA ARG A 206 14.57 1.29 3.96
C ARG A 206 13.51 1.38 2.87
N LEU A 207 12.91 2.55 2.70
CA LEU A 207 11.96 2.81 1.64
C LEU A 207 12.60 2.73 0.25
N LYS A 208 13.91 2.99 0.11
CA LYS A 208 14.63 2.78 -1.15
C LYS A 208 14.52 1.33 -1.63
N ASP A 209 14.71 0.38 -0.72
CA ASP A 209 14.58 -1.05 -1.04
C ASP A 209 13.15 -1.38 -1.45
N LEU A 210 12.15 -0.93 -0.69
CA LEU A 210 10.74 -1.17 -1.02
C LEU A 210 10.33 -0.53 -2.36
N ALA A 211 10.90 0.64 -2.69
CA ALA A 211 10.63 1.36 -3.93
C ALA A 211 11.12 0.61 -5.19
N SER A 212 11.99 -0.39 -5.04
CA SER A 212 12.35 -1.31 -6.13
C SER A 212 11.16 -2.10 -6.70
N TRP A 213 10.01 -2.14 -6.01
CA TRP A 213 8.78 -2.73 -6.52
C TRP A 213 8.06 -1.84 -7.52
N TRP A 214 8.21 -0.52 -7.44
CA TRP A 214 7.44 0.43 -8.24
C TRP A 214 7.62 0.27 -9.76
N PRO A 215 8.82 -0.03 -10.30
CA PRO A 215 9.03 -0.24 -11.74
C PRO A 215 8.15 -1.32 -12.39
N TYR A 216 7.53 -2.22 -11.63
CA TYR A 216 6.62 -3.24 -12.17
C TYR A 216 5.24 -2.69 -12.56
N PHE A 217 4.85 -1.52 -12.05
CA PHE A 217 3.48 -1.02 -12.13
C PHE A 217 3.25 -0.08 -13.31
N ASP A 218 2.15 -0.31 -14.01
CA ASP A 218 1.77 0.39 -15.24
C ASP A 218 0.74 1.52 -14.96
N ALA A 219 -0.08 1.35 -13.90
CA ALA A 219 -1.15 2.27 -13.52
C ALA A 219 -1.31 2.36 -11.99
N PHE A 220 -2.01 3.39 -11.51
CA PHE A 220 -2.13 3.65 -10.08
C PHE A 220 -3.53 4.14 -9.68
N ILE A 221 -4.00 3.70 -8.51
CA ILE A 221 -5.20 4.23 -7.87
C ILE A 221 -4.84 4.68 -6.46
N GLN A 222 -5.05 5.95 -6.17
CA GLN A 222 -4.89 6.53 -4.85
C GLN A 222 -6.26 6.83 -4.23
N ILE A 223 -6.54 6.23 -3.08
CA ILE A 223 -7.65 6.61 -2.21
C ILE A 223 -7.04 7.49 -1.12
N LYS A 224 -7.33 8.79 -1.14
CA LYS A 224 -6.76 9.71 -0.14
C LYS A 224 -7.84 10.49 0.60
N PRO A 225 -7.58 10.92 1.84
CA PRO A 225 -8.50 11.78 2.57
C PRO A 225 -8.70 13.14 1.88
N ALA A 226 -9.81 13.81 2.19
CA ALA A 226 -10.02 15.20 1.82
C ALA A 226 -8.88 16.09 2.37
N GLY A 227 -8.42 17.05 1.57
CA GLY A 227 -7.23 17.84 1.87
C GLY A 227 -7.34 18.74 3.11
N SER A 228 -8.55 18.98 3.63
CA SER A 228 -8.77 19.77 4.85
C SER A 228 -8.39 19.03 6.14
N HIS A 229 -8.50 17.69 6.13
CA HIS A 229 -8.42 16.83 7.32
C HIS A 229 -7.69 15.51 6.99
N PRO A 230 -6.41 15.57 6.58
CA PRO A 230 -5.77 14.41 5.99
C PRO A 230 -5.47 13.30 6.99
N TYR A 231 -5.16 13.62 8.25
CA TYR A 231 -4.67 12.61 9.19
C TYR A 231 -5.69 12.25 10.26
N ASP A 232 -6.48 13.19 10.74
CA ASP A 232 -7.56 12.98 11.72
C ASP A 232 -8.63 11.99 11.22
N TYR A 233 -8.93 11.98 9.92
CA TYR A 233 -9.81 10.97 9.33
C TYR A 233 -9.23 9.55 9.43
N ILE A 234 -7.91 9.38 9.35
CA ILE A 234 -7.27 8.07 9.46
C ILE A 234 -7.47 7.50 10.86
N TYR A 235 -7.34 8.32 11.91
CA TYR A 235 -7.64 7.90 13.29
C TYR A 235 -9.10 7.46 13.43
N LYS A 236 -10.05 8.28 12.96
CA LYS A 236 -11.48 7.95 13.01
C LYS A 236 -11.80 6.66 12.26
N TRP A 237 -11.28 6.51 11.05
CA TRP A 237 -11.54 5.32 10.25
C TRP A 237 -10.92 4.06 10.82
N ARG A 238 -9.69 4.15 11.34
CA ARG A 238 -9.02 3.01 11.97
C ARG A 238 -9.74 2.57 13.24
N LEU A 239 -10.24 3.53 14.03
CA LEU A 239 -11.03 3.25 15.22
C LEU A 239 -12.33 2.53 14.88
N GLN A 240 -13.09 3.04 13.92
CA GLN A 240 -14.31 2.40 13.42
C GLN A 240 -14.03 0.98 12.90
N GLN A 241 -12.92 0.80 12.17
CA GLN A 241 -12.51 -0.52 11.69
C GLN A 241 -12.25 -1.49 12.86
N GLU A 242 -11.59 -1.04 13.92
CA GLU A 242 -11.31 -1.86 15.11
C GLU A 242 -12.60 -2.25 15.83
N HIS A 243 -13.52 -1.29 16.03
CA HIS A 243 -14.81 -1.54 16.66
C HIS A 243 -15.67 -2.53 15.86
N ASN A 244 -15.74 -2.37 14.54
CA ASN A 244 -16.47 -3.29 13.66
C ASN A 244 -15.88 -4.70 13.71
N MET A 245 -14.55 -4.83 13.72
CA MET A 245 -13.88 -6.13 13.85
C MET A 245 -14.17 -6.79 15.21
N LYS A 246 -14.06 -6.02 16.30
CA LYS A 246 -14.36 -6.50 17.66
C LYS A 246 -15.80 -6.96 17.81
N ALA A 247 -16.75 -6.29 17.15
CA ALA A 247 -18.16 -6.67 17.17
C ALA A 247 -18.43 -8.06 16.57
N VAL A 248 -17.60 -8.52 15.62
CA VAL A 248 -17.82 -9.80 14.90
C VAL A 248 -16.91 -10.94 15.35
N ASN A 249 -15.85 -10.67 16.11
CA ASN A 249 -14.86 -11.68 16.53
C ASN A 249 -14.84 -11.95 18.05
N GLY A 250 -15.87 -11.51 18.77
CA GLY A 250 -15.98 -11.68 20.22
C GLY A 250 -15.15 -10.71 21.04
N GLY A 251 -14.96 -9.48 20.56
CA GLY A 251 -14.31 -8.39 21.30
C GLY A 251 -12.79 -8.40 21.27
N LYS A 252 -12.17 -9.26 20.45
CA LYS A 252 -10.71 -9.42 20.36
C LYS A 252 -10.11 -8.35 19.46
N GLY A 253 -9.22 -7.52 20.00
CA GLY A 253 -8.55 -6.46 19.25
C GLY A 253 -7.91 -5.43 20.18
N MET A 254 -7.43 -4.36 19.60
CA MET A 254 -6.85 -3.21 20.29
C MET A 254 -7.91 -2.42 21.09
N THR A 255 -7.45 -1.77 22.17
CA THR A 255 -8.18 -0.68 22.81
C THR A 255 -8.10 0.58 21.95
N ASP A 256 -8.94 1.57 22.24
CA ASP A 256 -8.98 2.84 21.50
C ASP A 256 -7.63 3.58 21.62
N GLU A 257 -6.98 3.53 22.79
CA GLU A 257 -5.65 4.11 23.01
C GLU A 257 -4.56 3.35 22.24
N GLN A 258 -4.68 2.03 22.15
CA GLN A 258 -3.78 1.21 21.33
C GLN A 258 -3.95 1.52 19.84
N VAL A 259 -5.18 1.78 19.38
CA VAL A 259 -5.46 2.24 18.02
C VAL A 259 -4.78 3.59 17.74
N VAL A 260 -4.85 4.55 18.67
CA VAL A 260 -4.16 5.84 18.52
C VAL A 260 -2.65 5.63 18.36
N LYS A 261 -2.02 4.87 19.25
CA LYS A 261 -0.58 4.56 19.17
C LYS A 261 -0.21 3.80 17.90
N PHE A 262 -1.12 2.94 17.43
CA PHE A 262 -0.95 2.24 16.15
C PHE A 262 -0.93 3.24 15.00
N VAL A 263 -1.93 4.12 14.88
CA VAL A 263 -2.01 5.11 13.79
C VAL A 263 -0.86 6.11 13.86
N ASP A 264 -0.47 6.55 15.06
CA ASP A 264 0.67 7.47 15.27
C ASP A 264 1.92 6.99 14.52
N ARG A 265 2.18 5.68 14.53
CA ARG A 265 3.34 5.08 13.85
C ARG A 265 3.27 5.18 12.33
N TYR A 266 2.12 5.37 11.71
CA TYR A 266 1.96 5.47 10.25
C TYR A 266 1.96 6.92 9.75
N ILE A 267 1.61 7.89 10.59
CA ILE A 267 1.57 9.32 10.23
C ILE A 267 2.88 9.81 9.60
N PRO A 268 4.09 9.49 10.15
CA PRO A 268 5.34 9.89 9.51
C PRO A 268 5.44 9.43 8.05
N GLY A 269 4.96 8.22 7.73
CA GLY A 269 5.00 7.72 6.36
C GLY A 269 4.22 8.62 5.40
N TYR A 270 3.01 9.04 5.80
CA TYR A 270 2.19 9.93 4.97
C TYR A 270 2.80 11.32 4.81
N VAL A 271 3.34 11.87 5.90
CA VAL A 271 3.92 13.23 5.91
C VAL A 271 5.19 13.29 5.07
N PHE A 272 6.09 12.33 5.23
CA PHE A 272 7.43 12.41 4.64
C PHE A 272 7.54 11.82 3.24
N PHE A 273 6.68 10.86 2.87
CA PHE A 273 6.87 10.07 1.65
C PHE A 273 5.64 10.00 0.73
N GLY A 274 4.48 10.47 1.19
CA GLY A 274 3.20 10.28 0.50
C GLY A 274 3.05 11.04 -0.81
N ASP A 275 3.72 12.19 -0.96
CA ASP A 275 3.73 12.96 -2.21
C ASP A 275 4.57 12.32 -3.30
N GLY A 276 5.41 11.35 -2.95
CA GLY A 276 6.15 10.52 -3.89
C GLY A 276 5.28 9.79 -4.91
N ILE A 277 4.02 9.50 -4.56
CA ILE A 277 3.05 8.85 -5.46
C ILE A 277 2.84 9.66 -6.74
N THR A 278 2.87 10.99 -6.66
CA THR A 278 2.67 11.88 -7.82
C THR A 278 3.96 12.55 -8.27
N LYS A 279 4.89 12.83 -7.36
CA LYS A 279 6.12 13.57 -7.66
C LYS A 279 7.33 12.68 -7.95
N GLY A 280 7.33 11.44 -7.46
CA GLY A 280 8.51 10.59 -7.41
C GLY A 280 9.47 10.97 -6.28
N GLY A 281 10.74 10.61 -6.41
CA GLY A 281 11.76 10.87 -5.39
C GLY A 281 13.17 11.00 -6.00
N PRO A 282 14.20 11.21 -5.17
CA PRO A 282 15.57 11.29 -5.63
C PRO A 282 16.04 9.92 -6.13
N GLY A 283 16.54 9.86 -7.36
CA GLY A 283 17.20 8.72 -7.96
C GLY A 283 18.64 8.56 -7.49
N GLU A 284 19.25 7.42 -7.80
CA GLU A 284 20.64 7.10 -7.40
C GLU A 284 21.68 8.04 -8.03
N ASP A 285 21.38 8.57 -9.22
CA ASP A 285 22.19 9.53 -9.96
C ASP A 285 21.97 10.99 -9.52
N GLY A 286 21.13 11.20 -8.50
CA GLY A 286 20.74 12.53 -8.02
C GLY A 286 19.67 13.21 -8.88
N HIS A 287 19.21 12.59 -9.96
CA HIS A 287 18.08 13.10 -10.76
C HIS A 287 16.74 12.65 -10.17
N LEU A 288 15.67 13.38 -10.49
CA LEU A 288 14.32 13.02 -10.03
C LEU A 288 13.86 11.74 -10.73
N GLN A 289 13.69 10.67 -9.97
CA GLN A 289 13.04 9.44 -10.42
C GLN A 289 11.53 9.64 -10.42
N ARG A 290 10.92 9.68 -11.61
CA ARG A 290 9.46 9.80 -11.75
C ARG A 290 8.76 8.47 -11.49
N PRO A 291 7.51 8.48 -10.98
CA PRO A 291 6.72 7.27 -10.86
C PRO A 291 6.40 6.67 -12.24
N PRO A 292 6.45 5.34 -12.41
CA PRO A 292 6.22 4.69 -13.70
C PRO A 292 4.77 4.81 -14.20
N TRP A 293 3.83 5.07 -13.30
CA TRP A 293 2.42 5.32 -13.59
C TRP A 293 2.08 6.79 -13.86
N ALA A 294 3.07 7.69 -14.02
CA ALA A 294 2.80 9.11 -14.28
C ALA A 294 1.92 9.28 -15.54
N GLY A 295 0.80 9.99 -15.42
CA GLY A 295 -0.22 10.13 -16.47
C GLY A 295 -1.24 8.98 -16.55
N ASN A 296 -1.07 7.94 -15.75
CA ASN A 296 -1.94 6.76 -15.62
C ASN A 296 -2.45 6.58 -14.18
N GLY A 297 -2.49 7.63 -13.38
CA GLY A 297 -3.00 7.64 -12.02
C GLY A 297 -4.48 8.08 -11.93
N LEU A 298 -5.23 7.46 -11.02
CA LEU A 298 -6.54 7.89 -10.54
C LEU A 298 -6.42 8.28 -9.07
N CYS A 299 -6.91 9.46 -8.70
CA CYS A 299 -7.07 9.89 -7.32
C CYS A 299 -8.55 9.97 -6.97
N ILE A 300 -8.98 9.25 -5.93
CA ILE A 300 -10.31 9.36 -5.33
C ILE A 300 -10.13 9.98 -3.94
N GLN A 301 -10.55 11.23 -3.77
CA GLN A 301 -10.58 11.84 -2.45
C GLN A 301 -11.85 11.44 -1.71
N ILE A 302 -11.71 11.09 -0.43
CA ILE A 302 -12.83 10.69 0.42
C ILE A 302 -12.95 11.55 1.68
N GLY A 303 -14.18 11.90 2.03
CA GLY A 303 -14.54 12.62 3.25
C GLY A 303 -14.68 11.69 4.46
N GLU A 304 -15.06 12.25 5.61
CA GLU A 304 -15.08 11.53 6.90
C GLU A 304 -15.94 10.26 6.88
N SER A 305 -17.07 10.25 6.17
CA SER A 305 -17.93 9.07 6.03
C SER A 305 -17.51 8.15 4.88
N ARG A 306 -16.29 8.35 4.36
CA ARG A 306 -15.71 7.68 3.19
C ARG A 306 -16.49 7.93 1.89
N GLU A 307 -17.35 8.94 1.85
CA GLU A 307 -18.00 9.43 0.65
C GLU A 307 -16.97 10.05 -0.30
N VAL A 308 -17.20 9.93 -1.60
CA VAL A 308 -16.33 10.58 -2.60
C VAL A 308 -16.57 12.08 -2.54
N VAL A 309 -15.50 12.86 -2.37
CA VAL A 309 -15.54 14.33 -2.36
C VAL A 309 -14.91 14.95 -3.61
N ASP A 310 -13.93 14.28 -4.20
CA ASP A 310 -13.29 14.71 -5.44
C ASP A 310 -12.70 13.51 -6.18
N VAL A 311 -12.54 13.63 -7.50
CA VAL A 311 -11.93 12.62 -8.37
C VAL A 311 -11.05 13.32 -9.40
N GLY A 312 -9.78 12.90 -9.49
CA GLY A 312 -8.83 13.44 -10.44
C GLY A 312 -7.92 12.37 -11.03
N THR A 313 -7.14 12.76 -12.03
CA THR A 313 -6.08 11.91 -12.61
C THR A 313 -4.73 12.58 -12.46
N PHE A 314 -3.65 11.80 -12.41
CA PHE A 314 -2.28 12.28 -12.28
C PHE A 314 -1.30 11.40 -13.07
#